data_AF-A0A839WSK3-F1
#
_entry.id   AF-A0A839WSK3-F1
#
_cell.length_a   1.000
_cell.length_b   1.000
_cell.length_c   1.000
_cell.angle_alpha   90.00
_cell.angle_beta   90.00
_cell.angle_gamma   90.00
#
_symmetry.space_group_name_H-M   'P 1'
#
loop_
_entity.id
_entity.type
_entity.pdbx_description
1 polymer ?
#
loop_
_entity_poly.entity_id
_entity_poly.type
_entity_poly.pdbx_seq_one_letter_code
_entity_poly.pdbx_strand_id
1 'polypeptide(L)'
;MRQGLKRVAHRRDDALTGVRWDRLEHLLAAYYRDAGYQVAHVGTGATAGRFDGGVDLELRRNGRLLLVQVKHWNAYKVPHNDVHQLIGVMVNARADGAIVVTSGEFTRAAIEAAARNGHVQLIDGDELRGMLGPLPDVPPAAAHTADTLAAQVGERLLNAALSRALPTGRKAARSYAKAAGMALLLKFAALCFLLLVAYQVIQGLSRNLNLRLQSVDRSAVVMPPRYEASPSVAPSRAAIAAPPAAHNFCIERDRRTGATVDRCVEHAMRPKPTLAEVRESQRKADAAMEVLRASTPEM
;
A
#
# COMPACT_ATOMS: atom_id res chain seq x y z
N MET A 1 -18.27 -14.79 -8.85
CA MET A 1 -19.48 -14.57 -9.66
C MET A 1 -19.13 -13.62 -10.80
N ARG A 2 -19.45 -13.96 -12.06
CA ARG A 2 -19.18 -13.16 -13.29
C ARG A 2 -20.39 -12.31 -13.71
N GLN A 3 -21.15 -11.77 -12.75
CA GLN A 3 -22.28 -10.90 -13.06
C GLN A 3 -21.78 -9.48 -13.36
N GLY A 4 -22.21 -8.88 -14.47
CA GLY A 4 -21.98 -7.46 -14.79
C GLY A 4 -20.89 -7.14 -15.83
N LEU A 5 -20.16 -8.12 -16.37
CA LEU A 5 -19.19 -7.85 -17.44
C LEU A 5 -19.89 -7.74 -18.80
N LYS A 6 -19.75 -6.59 -19.47
CA LYS A 6 -20.27 -6.37 -20.83
C LYS A 6 -19.53 -7.26 -21.82
N ARG A 7 -20.25 -7.87 -22.76
CA ARG A 7 -19.63 -8.62 -23.87
C ARG A 7 -18.96 -7.66 -24.84
N VAL A 8 -17.89 -8.13 -25.49
CA VAL A 8 -17.30 -7.42 -26.64
C VAL A 8 -18.33 -7.28 -27.76
N ALA A 9 -18.27 -6.19 -28.52
CA ALA A 9 -19.15 -6.01 -29.68
C ALA A 9 -18.71 -6.94 -30.82
N HIS A 10 -17.40 -7.10 -30.99
CA HIS A 10 -16.81 -7.93 -32.03
C HIS A 10 -15.89 -8.97 -31.40
N ARG A 11 -16.32 -10.24 -31.41
CA ARG A 11 -15.42 -11.34 -31.08
C ARG A 11 -14.52 -11.59 -32.28
N ARG A 12 -13.22 -11.51 -32.08
CA ARG A 12 -12.22 -11.84 -33.10
C ARG A 12 -11.76 -13.28 -32.94
N ASP A 13 -11.40 -13.89 -34.06
CA ASP A 13 -10.87 -15.26 -34.18
C ASP A 13 -9.65 -15.22 -35.11
N ASP A 14 -8.55 -14.70 -34.57
CA ASP A 14 -7.27 -14.55 -35.27
C ASP A 14 -6.11 -15.00 -34.38
N ALA A 15 -4.90 -15.05 -34.95
CA ALA A 15 -3.70 -15.50 -34.26
C ALA A 15 -3.54 -14.82 -32.89
N LEU A 16 -3.77 -13.51 -32.78
CA LEU A 16 -3.65 -12.75 -31.53
C LEU A 16 -4.60 -13.27 -30.44
N THR A 17 -5.81 -13.68 -30.80
CA THR A 17 -6.78 -14.23 -29.83
C THR A 17 -6.44 -15.63 -29.33
N GLY A 18 -5.61 -16.36 -30.07
CA GLY A 18 -5.04 -17.66 -29.68
C GLY A 18 -3.71 -17.58 -28.94
N VAL A 19 -3.07 -16.40 -28.90
CA VAL A 19 -1.80 -16.20 -28.18
C VAL A 19 -2.02 -16.36 -26.67
N ARG A 20 -1.16 -17.16 -26.03
CA ARG A 20 -1.16 -17.27 -24.57
C ARG A 20 -0.72 -15.98 -23.90
N TRP A 21 -1.23 -15.74 -22.69
CA TRP A 21 -0.96 -14.54 -21.89
C TRP A 21 0.55 -14.23 -21.75
N ASP A 22 1.35 -15.25 -21.45
CA ASP A 22 2.80 -15.12 -21.28
C ASP A 22 3.49 -14.72 -22.58
N ARG A 23 3.05 -15.27 -23.71
CA ARG A 23 3.60 -14.91 -25.03
C ARG A 23 3.21 -13.48 -25.43
N LEU A 24 2.01 -13.02 -25.11
CA LEU A 24 1.60 -11.64 -25.38
C LEU A 24 2.47 -10.64 -24.60
N GLU A 25 2.77 -10.92 -23.34
CA GLU A 25 3.70 -10.10 -22.55
C GLU A 25 5.09 -10.03 -23.17
N HIS A 26 5.61 -11.16 -23.69
CA HIS A 26 6.91 -11.19 -24.36
C HIS A 26 6.91 -10.40 -25.68
N LEU A 27 5.82 -10.49 -26.46
CA LEU A 27 5.66 -9.70 -27.70
C LEU A 27 5.62 -8.20 -27.40
N LEU A 28 4.84 -7.78 -26.40
CA LEU A 28 4.81 -6.40 -25.94
C LEU A 28 6.17 -5.94 -25.43
N ALA A 29 6.87 -6.78 -24.67
CA ALA A 29 8.20 -6.46 -24.18
C ALA A 29 9.21 -6.30 -25.33
N ALA A 30 9.16 -7.15 -26.35
CA ALA A 30 9.99 -7.02 -27.55
C ALA A 30 9.67 -5.71 -28.30
N TYR A 31 8.38 -5.44 -28.56
CA TYR A 31 7.93 -4.21 -29.21
C TYR A 31 8.44 -2.95 -28.49
N TYR A 32 8.30 -2.88 -27.16
CA TYR A 32 8.76 -1.71 -26.42
C TYR A 32 10.29 -1.62 -26.34
N ARG A 33 11.02 -2.74 -26.33
CA ARG A 33 12.49 -2.73 -26.43
C ARG A 33 12.93 -2.14 -27.77
N ASP A 34 12.30 -2.56 -28.87
CA ASP A 34 12.58 -2.03 -30.21
C ASP A 34 12.22 -0.55 -30.32
N ALA A 35 11.17 -0.10 -29.60
CA ALA A 35 10.83 1.31 -29.44
C ALA A 35 11.80 2.09 -28.52
N GLY A 36 12.86 1.47 -27.99
CA GLY A 36 13.91 2.11 -27.21
C GLY A 36 13.64 2.21 -25.71
N TYR A 37 12.72 1.42 -25.17
CA TYR A 37 12.48 1.33 -23.73
C TYR A 37 13.35 0.25 -23.08
N GLN A 38 13.79 0.50 -21.85
CA GLN A 38 14.27 -0.54 -20.96
C GLN A 38 13.04 -1.22 -20.34
N VAL A 39 12.89 -2.52 -20.57
CA VAL A 39 11.70 -3.29 -20.17
C VAL A 39 12.05 -4.31 -19.10
N ALA A 40 11.34 -4.28 -17.97
CA ALA A 40 11.42 -5.29 -16.91
C ALA A 40 10.07 -6.00 -16.74
N HIS A 41 10.07 -7.33 -16.70
CA HIS A 41 8.90 -8.12 -16.33
C HIS A 41 8.75 -8.11 -14.81
N VAL A 42 7.63 -7.59 -14.31
CA VAL A 42 7.35 -7.42 -12.88
C VAL A 42 6.12 -8.20 -12.41
N GLY A 43 5.46 -8.92 -13.34
CA GLY A 43 4.33 -9.80 -13.07
C GLY A 43 4.65 -10.93 -12.08
N THR A 44 3.59 -11.59 -11.62
CA THR A 44 3.53 -12.51 -10.46
C THR A 44 4.36 -13.81 -10.59
N GLY A 45 5.13 -14.00 -11.65
CA GLY A 45 5.96 -15.19 -11.87
C GLY A 45 7.34 -15.18 -11.20
N ALA A 46 7.96 -14.02 -10.96
CA ALA A 46 9.36 -13.96 -10.51
C ALA A 46 9.66 -12.98 -9.37
N THR A 47 8.80 -11.97 -9.13
CA THR A 47 9.10 -10.93 -8.13
C THR A 47 7.84 -10.50 -7.38
N ALA A 48 7.27 -11.42 -6.61
CA ALA A 48 6.02 -11.25 -5.84
C ALA A 48 6.11 -10.24 -4.66
N GLY A 49 6.93 -9.20 -4.74
CA GLY A 49 7.21 -8.31 -3.61
C GLY A 49 7.02 -6.81 -3.85
N ARG A 50 6.84 -6.32 -5.09
CA ARG A 50 6.83 -4.87 -5.36
C ARG A 50 5.51 -4.30 -5.87
N PHE A 51 4.71 -5.07 -6.60
CA PHE A 51 3.44 -4.60 -7.15
C PHE A 51 2.36 -5.66 -6.90
N ASP A 52 1.50 -5.45 -5.89
CA ASP A 52 0.37 -6.34 -5.59
C ASP A 52 -0.83 -6.14 -6.55
N GLY A 53 -0.70 -5.23 -7.52
CA GLY A 53 -1.81 -4.68 -8.30
C GLY A 53 -1.90 -5.11 -9.76
N GLY A 54 -1.19 -6.17 -10.18
CA GLY A 54 -1.31 -6.74 -11.52
C GLY A 54 -0.64 -5.92 -12.62
N VAL A 55 0.56 -5.40 -12.35
CA VAL A 55 1.44 -4.81 -13.38
C VAL A 55 2.32 -5.93 -13.95
N ASP A 56 2.37 -6.03 -15.27
CA ASP A 56 3.11 -7.09 -15.95
C ASP A 56 4.49 -6.59 -16.41
N LEU A 57 4.57 -5.34 -16.90
CA LEU A 57 5.82 -4.71 -17.36
C LEU A 57 6.07 -3.34 -16.71
N GLU A 58 7.32 -3.06 -16.34
CA GLU A 58 7.85 -1.71 -16.12
C GLU A 58 8.63 -1.27 -17.36
N LEU A 59 8.29 -0.09 -17.91
CA LEU A 59 9.01 0.53 -19.02
C LEU A 59 9.75 1.76 -18.54
N ARG A 60 11.05 1.87 -18.86
CA ARG A 60 11.88 3.04 -18.52
C ARG A 60 12.53 3.63 -19.76
N ARG A 61 12.36 4.94 -19.96
CA ARG A 61 13.02 5.69 -21.04
C ARG A 61 13.14 7.16 -20.68
N ASN A 62 14.32 7.74 -20.89
CA ASN A 62 14.57 9.17 -20.65
C ASN A 62 14.18 9.64 -19.23
N GLY A 63 14.45 8.82 -18.22
CA GLY A 63 14.11 9.10 -16.82
C GLY A 63 12.63 8.91 -16.46
N ARG A 64 11.77 8.59 -17.44
CA ARG A 64 10.34 8.33 -17.22
C ARG A 64 10.07 6.86 -16.96
N LEU A 65 9.11 6.59 -16.10
CA LEU A 65 8.60 5.28 -15.74
C LEU A 65 7.15 5.13 -16.20
N LEU A 66 6.85 4.08 -16.98
CA LEU A 66 5.49 3.69 -17.34
C LEU A 66 5.21 2.28 -16.82
N LEU A 67 4.00 2.05 -16.32
CA LEU A 67 3.54 0.73 -15.88
C LEU A 67 2.57 0.14 -16.90
N VAL A 68 2.74 -1.13 -17.27
CA VAL A 68 1.85 -1.81 -18.21
C VAL A 68 1.12 -2.95 -17.51
N GLN A 69 -0.19 -2.99 -17.68
CA GLN A 69 -1.04 -4.10 -17.29
C GLN A 69 -1.71 -4.70 -18.53
N VAL A 70 -1.64 -6.01 -18.67
CA VAL A 70 -2.20 -6.78 -19.77
C VAL A 70 -3.43 -7.53 -19.26
N LYS A 71 -4.59 -7.25 -19.87
CA LYS A 71 -5.86 -7.92 -19.60
C LYS A 71 -6.22 -8.80 -20.79
N HIS A 72 -6.06 -10.10 -20.63
CA HIS A 72 -6.37 -11.05 -21.71
C HIS A 72 -7.85 -11.41 -21.75
N TRP A 73 -8.70 -10.48 -22.21
CA TRP A 73 -10.15 -10.69 -22.32
C TRP A 73 -10.62 -10.53 -23.77
N ASN A 74 -10.98 -11.63 -24.43
CA ASN A 74 -11.56 -11.60 -25.79
C ASN A 74 -13.10 -11.85 -25.81
N ALA A 75 -13.70 -12.17 -24.66
CA ALA A 75 -15.15 -12.40 -24.57
C ALA A 75 -15.91 -11.24 -23.93
N TYR A 76 -15.23 -10.45 -23.10
CA TYR A 76 -15.82 -9.38 -22.30
C TYR A 76 -14.97 -8.13 -22.37
N LYS A 77 -15.62 -6.97 -22.25
CA LYS A 77 -14.97 -5.67 -22.21
C LYS A 77 -14.31 -5.43 -20.87
N VAL A 78 -13.16 -4.77 -20.88
CA VAL A 78 -12.45 -4.37 -19.65
C VAL A 78 -13.21 -3.22 -18.96
N PRO A 79 -13.61 -3.37 -17.68
CA PRO A 79 -14.34 -2.36 -16.92
C PRO A 79 -13.42 -1.25 -16.42
N HIS A 80 -14.04 -0.17 -15.94
CA HIS A 80 -13.33 0.95 -15.33
C HIS A 80 -12.55 0.58 -14.05
N ASN A 81 -12.94 -0.49 -13.35
CA ASN A 81 -12.27 -0.94 -12.13
C ASN A 81 -10.79 -1.27 -12.36
N ASP A 82 -10.46 -1.93 -13.47
CA ASP A 82 -9.07 -2.25 -13.81
C ASP A 82 -8.24 -0.97 -14.03
N VAL A 83 -8.84 0.03 -14.68
CA VAL A 83 -8.20 1.34 -14.90
C VAL A 83 -7.95 2.06 -13.57
N HIS A 84 -8.94 2.11 -12.67
CA HIS A 84 -8.80 2.74 -11.35
C HIS A 84 -7.77 2.02 -10.47
N GLN A 85 -7.72 0.69 -10.52
CA GLN A 85 -6.71 -0.09 -9.79
C GLN A 85 -5.31 0.28 -10.29
N LEU A 86 -5.10 0.30 -11.60
CA LEU A 86 -3.80 0.65 -12.17
C LEU A 86 -3.39 2.09 -11.87
N ILE A 87 -4.33 3.05 -11.84
CA ILE A 87 -4.08 4.42 -11.40
C ILE A 87 -3.52 4.44 -9.97
N GLY A 88 -4.11 3.65 -9.06
CA GLY A 88 -3.61 3.53 -7.69
C GLY A 88 -2.17 3.03 -7.64
N VAL A 89 -1.84 2.00 -8.43
CA VAL A 89 -0.48 1.46 -8.52
C VAL A 89 0.48 2.49 -9.12
N MET A 90 0.08 3.18 -10.19
CA MET A 90 0.87 4.23 -10.85
C MET A 90 1.25 5.34 -9.86
N VAL A 91 0.28 5.84 -9.08
CA VAL A 91 0.50 6.88 -8.07
C VAL A 91 1.44 6.38 -6.96
N ASN A 92 1.21 5.18 -6.44
CA ASN A 92 2.03 4.59 -5.39
C ASN A 92 3.48 4.35 -5.84
N ALA A 93 3.66 3.93 -7.09
CA ALA A 93 4.96 3.70 -7.71
C ALA A 93 5.67 4.99 -8.13
N ARG A 94 5.00 6.14 -8.08
CA ARG A 94 5.45 7.41 -8.67
C ARG A 94 5.84 7.27 -10.15
N ALA A 95 5.04 6.51 -10.90
CA ALA A 95 5.21 6.38 -12.33
C ALA A 95 4.62 7.61 -13.06
N ASP A 96 5.21 7.95 -14.21
CA ASP A 96 4.80 9.08 -15.05
C ASP A 96 3.54 8.79 -15.88
N GLY A 97 3.15 7.52 -15.96
CA GLY A 97 1.98 7.07 -16.68
C GLY A 97 1.77 5.57 -16.56
N ALA A 98 0.62 5.12 -17.08
CA ALA A 98 0.28 3.70 -17.12
C ALA A 98 -0.42 3.34 -18.44
N ILE A 99 -0.36 2.06 -18.80
CA ILE A 99 -0.92 1.52 -20.03
C ILE A 99 -1.72 0.27 -19.66
N VAL A 100 -2.99 0.24 -20.04
CA VAL A 100 -3.80 -0.99 -20.00
C VAL A 100 -3.89 -1.54 -21.42
N VAL A 101 -3.50 -2.79 -21.61
CA VAL A 101 -3.53 -3.47 -22.91
C VAL A 101 -4.56 -4.59 -22.86
N THR A 102 -5.38 -4.75 -23.90
CA THR A 102 -6.29 -5.89 -24.07
C THR A 102 -6.34 -6.36 -25.51
N SER A 103 -6.55 -7.66 -25.72
CA SER A 103 -6.82 -8.22 -27.05
C SER A 103 -8.27 -7.97 -27.52
N GLY A 104 -9.15 -7.57 -26.60
CA GLY A 104 -10.56 -7.27 -26.83
C GLY A 104 -10.86 -5.78 -26.77
N GLU A 105 -11.93 -5.40 -26.07
CA GLU A 105 -12.43 -4.02 -26.06
C GLU A 105 -12.49 -3.45 -24.63
N PHE A 106 -12.53 -2.12 -24.51
CA PHE A 106 -12.83 -1.43 -23.25
C PHE A 106 -14.30 -1.04 -23.14
N THR A 107 -14.80 -0.97 -21.91
CA THR A 107 -16.09 -0.32 -21.64
C THR A 107 -15.99 1.20 -21.83
N ARG A 108 -17.10 1.86 -22.18
CA ARG A 108 -17.17 3.33 -22.23
C ARG A 108 -16.72 3.98 -20.92
N ALA A 109 -17.12 3.41 -19.79
CA ALA A 109 -16.69 3.86 -18.46
C ALA A 109 -15.17 3.77 -18.26
N ALA A 110 -14.51 2.72 -18.78
CA ALA A 110 -13.05 2.60 -18.72
C ALA A 110 -12.35 3.68 -19.56
N ILE A 111 -12.86 3.94 -20.77
CA ILE A 111 -12.35 5.00 -21.65
C ILE A 111 -12.49 6.37 -20.97
N GLU A 112 -13.67 6.66 -20.41
CA GLU A 112 -13.91 7.91 -19.69
C GLU A 112 -13.03 8.03 -18.43
N ALA A 113 -12.77 6.93 -17.72
CA ALA A 113 -11.88 6.92 -16.56
C ALA A 113 -10.43 7.24 -16.93
N ALA A 114 -9.91 6.63 -18.01
CA ALA A 114 -8.57 6.92 -18.51
C ALA A 114 -8.44 8.37 -18.99
N ALA A 115 -9.43 8.87 -19.75
CA ALA A 115 -9.47 10.23 -20.24
C ALA A 115 -9.48 11.28 -19.12
N ARG A 116 -10.25 11.04 -18.04
CA ARG A 116 -10.26 11.94 -16.87
C ARG A 116 -8.92 12.00 -16.13
N ASN A 117 -8.15 10.91 -16.13
CA ASN A 117 -6.85 10.88 -15.48
C ASN A 117 -5.75 11.57 -16.32
N GLY A 118 -5.75 11.38 -17.64
CA GLY A 118 -4.79 12.00 -18.56
C GLY A 118 -3.38 11.36 -18.59
N HIS A 119 -3.07 10.45 -17.67
CA HIS A 119 -1.79 9.72 -17.62
C HIS A 119 -1.94 8.21 -17.85
N VAL A 120 -3.17 7.74 -18.15
CA VAL A 120 -3.44 6.35 -18.51
C VAL A 120 -3.76 6.24 -20.00
N GLN A 121 -3.00 5.41 -20.71
CA GLN A 121 -3.29 5.00 -22.08
C GLN A 121 -4.03 3.66 -22.07
N LEU A 122 -5.01 3.52 -22.97
CA LEU A 122 -5.70 2.27 -23.24
C LEU A 122 -5.31 1.81 -24.63
N ILE A 123 -4.88 0.56 -24.75
CA ILE A 123 -4.54 -0.09 -26.02
C ILE A 123 -5.52 -1.26 -26.18
N ASP A 124 -6.48 -1.09 -27.08
CA ASP A 124 -7.48 -2.13 -27.36
C ASP A 124 -6.96 -3.14 -28.40
N GLY A 125 -7.79 -4.13 -28.71
CA GLY A 125 -7.43 -5.19 -29.64
C GLY A 125 -7.14 -4.67 -31.05
N ASP A 126 -7.69 -3.54 -31.46
CA ASP A 126 -7.51 -3.00 -32.81
C ASP A 126 -6.18 -2.27 -32.89
N GLU A 127 -5.89 -1.43 -31.91
CA GLU A 127 -4.58 -0.78 -31.76
C GLU A 127 -3.46 -1.80 -31.57
N LEU A 128 -3.67 -2.81 -30.71
CA LEU A 128 -2.69 -3.86 -30.44
C LEU A 128 -2.30 -4.65 -31.71
N ARG A 129 -3.27 -4.93 -32.58
CA ARG A 129 -3.00 -5.58 -33.88
C ARG A 129 -2.20 -4.67 -34.81
N GLY A 130 -2.50 -3.37 -34.81
CA GLY A 130 -1.71 -2.39 -35.54
C GLY A 130 -0.27 -2.32 -35.03
N MET A 131 -0.06 -2.41 -33.71
CA MET A 131 1.27 -2.38 -33.10
C MET A 131 2.10 -3.62 -33.39
N LEU A 132 1.53 -4.81 -33.25
CA LEU A 132 2.26 -6.08 -33.38
C LEU A 132 2.37 -6.57 -34.84
N GLY A 133 1.51 -6.06 -35.73
CA GLY A 133 1.43 -6.52 -37.11
C GLY A 133 0.94 -7.96 -37.25
N PRO A 134 1.11 -8.58 -38.44
CA PRO A 134 0.72 -9.97 -38.68
C PRO A 134 1.52 -10.92 -37.78
N LEU A 135 0.84 -11.59 -36.86
CA LEU A 135 1.44 -12.66 -36.07
C LEU A 135 1.40 -13.97 -36.88
N PRO A 136 2.47 -14.77 -36.88
CA PRO A 136 2.46 -16.06 -37.56
C PRO A 136 1.38 -16.97 -36.95
N ASP A 137 0.65 -17.68 -37.81
CA ASP A 137 -0.32 -18.71 -37.38
C ASP A 137 0.44 -19.84 -36.70
N VAL A 138 0.43 -19.85 -35.36
CA VAL A 138 1.04 -20.94 -34.61
C VAL A 138 -0.02 -21.97 -34.28
N PRO A 139 0.07 -23.21 -34.79
CA PRO A 139 -0.86 -24.26 -34.39
C PRO A 139 -0.73 -24.48 -32.88
N PRO A 140 -1.87 -24.52 -32.15
CA PRO A 140 -1.89 -24.38 -30.69
C PRO A 140 -1.09 -25.45 -29.94
N ALA A 141 -0.80 -26.61 -30.55
CA ALA A 141 -0.09 -27.70 -29.88
C ALA A 141 1.44 -27.62 -29.95
N ALA A 142 2.03 -26.99 -30.98
CA ALA A 142 3.48 -27.08 -31.23
C ALA A 142 4.31 -25.99 -30.53
N ALA A 143 3.72 -24.81 -30.26
CA ALA A 143 4.40 -23.73 -29.53
C ALA A 143 4.61 -24.02 -28.04
N HIS A 144 3.78 -24.89 -27.44
CA HIS A 144 3.78 -25.07 -25.99
C HIS A 144 5.09 -25.65 -25.43
N THR A 145 5.76 -26.52 -26.17
CA THR A 145 7.00 -27.15 -25.72
C THR A 145 8.23 -26.41 -26.23
N ALA A 146 8.24 -25.96 -27.48
CA ALA A 146 9.39 -25.29 -28.08
C ALA A 146 9.64 -23.90 -27.49
N ASP A 147 8.61 -23.06 -27.30
CA ASP A 147 8.79 -21.70 -26.77
C ASP A 147 9.12 -21.72 -25.27
N THR A 148 8.53 -22.65 -24.51
CA THR A 148 8.83 -22.81 -23.08
C THR A 148 10.27 -23.30 -22.87
N LEU A 149 10.75 -24.22 -23.73
CA LEU A 149 12.12 -24.70 -23.68
C LEU A 149 13.10 -23.61 -24.15
N ALA A 150 12.79 -22.87 -25.21
CA ALA A 150 13.64 -21.78 -25.70
C ALA A 150 13.73 -20.63 -24.68
N ALA A 151 12.63 -20.26 -24.02
CA ALA A 151 12.62 -19.27 -22.96
C ALA A 151 13.41 -19.74 -21.74
N GLN A 152 13.21 -20.99 -21.29
CA GLN A 152 13.96 -21.55 -20.16
C GLN A 152 15.45 -21.70 -20.45
N VAL A 153 15.83 -22.10 -21.67
CA VAL A 153 17.23 -22.21 -22.08
C VAL A 153 17.84 -20.81 -22.22
N GLY A 154 17.13 -19.86 -22.82
CA GLY A 154 17.55 -18.46 -22.94
C GLY A 154 17.79 -17.81 -21.58
N GLU A 155 16.87 -17.95 -20.63
CA GLU A 155 17.04 -17.42 -19.27
C GLU A 155 18.18 -18.10 -18.52
N ARG A 156 18.36 -19.42 -18.68
CA ARG A 156 19.46 -20.14 -18.02
C ARG A 156 20.81 -19.74 -18.61
N LEU A 157 20.91 -19.57 -19.92
CA LEU A 157 22.13 -19.12 -20.58
C LEU A 157 22.44 -17.66 -20.24
N LEU A 158 21.42 -16.79 -20.20
CA LEU A 158 21.58 -15.38 -19.82
C LEU A 158 21.98 -15.25 -18.35
N ASN A 159 21.35 -15.99 -17.44
CA ASN A 159 21.73 -16.01 -16.03
C ASN A 159 23.12 -16.64 -15.81
N ALA A 160 23.49 -17.67 -16.57
CA ALA A 160 24.84 -18.25 -16.56
C ALA A 160 25.89 -17.26 -17.11
N ALA A 161 25.54 -16.48 -18.12
CA ALA A 161 26.41 -15.44 -18.67
C ALA A 161 26.55 -14.25 -17.71
N LEU A 162 25.45 -13.75 -17.14
CA LEU A 162 25.44 -12.67 -16.15
C LEU A 162 26.18 -13.04 -14.86
N SER A 163 26.04 -14.29 -14.41
CA SER A 163 26.77 -14.78 -13.23
C SER A 163 28.27 -14.95 -13.48
N ARG A 164 28.69 -15.20 -14.73
CA ARG A 164 30.10 -15.20 -15.15
C ARG A 164 30.66 -13.80 -15.45
N ALA A 165 29.82 -12.84 -15.83
CA ALA A 165 30.22 -11.47 -16.15
C ALA A 165 30.36 -10.55 -14.91
N LEU A 166 29.78 -10.92 -13.75
CA LEU A 166 29.78 -10.11 -12.52
C LEU A 166 30.61 -10.67 -11.33
N PRO A 167 31.79 -11.30 -11.49
CA PRO A 167 32.60 -11.71 -10.34
C PRO A 167 33.25 -10.53 -9.60
N THR A 168 33.29 -9.34 -10.21
CA THR A 168 33.97 -8.16 -9.66
C THR A 168 33.13 -7.36 -8.64
N GLY A 169 31.80 -7.46 -8.65
CA GLY A 169 30.93 -6.66 -7.78
C GLY A 169 30.49 -7.31 -6.45
N ARG A 170 30.44 -8.64 -6.38
CA ARG A 170 29.86 -9.36 -5.21
C ARG A 170 30.74 -9.33 -3.96
N LYS A 171 32.06 -9.12 -4.09
CA LYS A 171 32.97 -8.99 -2.93
C LYS A 171 32.89 -7.59 -2.29
N ALA A 172 32.60 -6.54 -3.07
CA ALA A 172 32.47 -5.16 -2.55
C ALA A 172 31.13 -4.94 -1.80
N ALA A 173 30.03 -5.49 -2.31
CA ALA A 173 28.69 -5.30 -1.72
C ALA A 173 28.54 -5.94 -0.32
N ARG A 174 29.20 -7.08 -0.07
CA ARG A 174 29.20 -7.74 1.25
C ARG A 174 30.03 -7.00 2.30
N SER A 175 31.00 -6.17 1.88
CA SER A 175 31.81 -5.33 2.79
C SER A 175 31.02 -4.10 3.24
N TYR A 176 30.28 -3.46 2.32
CA TYR A 176 29.49 -2.27 2.60
C TYR A 176 28.30 -2.53 3.54
N ALA A 177 27.64 -3.68 3.43
CA ALA A 177 26.52 -4.05 4.29
C ALA A 177 26.93 -4.26 5.77
N LYS A 178 28.13 -4.82 6.00
CA LYS A 178 28.66 -5.02 7.36
C LYS A 178 29.14 -3.70 7.99
N ALA A 179 29.76 -2.83 7.21
CA ALA A 179 30.20 -1.51 7.68
C ALA A 179 29.03 -0.57 8.00
N ALA A 180 27.97 -0.58 7.17
CA ALA A 180 26.78 0.25 7.39
C ALA A 180 25.98 -0.19 8.64
N GLY A 181 25.84 -1.51 8.87
CA GLY A 181 25.17 -2.03 10.06
C GLY A 181 25.90 -1.68 11.36
N MET A 182 27.23 -1.77 11.38
CA MET A 182 28.05 -1.44 12.56
C MET A 182 27.99 0.05 12.92
N ALA A 183 28.00 0.93 11.91
CA ALA A 183 27.89 2.38 12.13
C ALA A 183 26.52 2.79 12.69
N LEU A 184 25.44 2.11 12.27
CA LEU A 184 24.10 2.36 12.79
C LEU A 184 23.97 1.92 14.26
N LEU A 185 24.56 0.76 14.59
CA LEU A 185 24.57 0.22 15.96
C LEU A 185 25.32 1.15 16.93
N LEU A 186 26.48 1.68 16.52
CA LEU A 186 27.27 2.61 17.33
C LEU A 186 26.53 3.94 17.57
N LYS A 187 25.85 4.47 16.55
CA LYS A 187 25.03 5.68 16.70
C LYS A 187 23.85 5.46 17.64
N PHE A 188 23.20 4.30 17.56
CA PHE A 188 22.11 3.95 18.46
C PHE A 188 22.59 3.80 19.91
N ALA A 189 23.73 3.12 20.12
CA ALA A 189 24.33 2.99 21.45
C ALA A 189 24.73 4.35 22.04
N ALA A 190 25.32 5.24 21.24
CA ALA A 190 25.66 6.60 21.66
C ALA A 190 24.41 7.41 22.06
N LEU A 191 23.32 7.30 21.29
CA LEU A 191 22.05 7.97 21.61
C LEU A 191 21.46 7.42 22.92
N CYS A 192 21.43 6.10 23.11
CA CYS A 192 20.95 5.48 24.34
C CYS A 192 21.78 5.93 25.56
N PHE A 193 23.11 6.00 25.43
CA PHE A 193 23.97 6.48 26.50
C PHE A 193 23.68 7.94 26.86
N LEU A 194 23.50 8.80 25.87
CA LEU A 194 23.19 10.21 26.06
C LEU A 194 21.83 10.41 26.77
N LEU A 195 20.82 9.64 26.38
CA LEU A 195 19.52 9.63 27.04
C LEU A 195 19.61 9.13 28.50
N LEU A 196 20.45 8.13 28.76
CA LEU A 196 20.64 7.59 30.11
C LEU A 196 21.34 8.61 31.03
N VAL A 197 22.36 9.31 30.53
CA VAL A 197 23.01 10.41 31.26
C VAL A 197 22.01 11.53 31.52
N ALA A 198 21.23 11.95 30.52
CA ALA A 198 20.20 12.96 30.69
C ALA A 198 19.17 12.55 31.76
N TYR A 199 18.75 11.28 31.77
CA TYR A 199 17.86 10.74 32.78
C TYR A 199 18.45 10.81 34.19
N GLN A 200 19.72 10.43 34.36
CA GLN A 200 20.41 10.51 35.66
C GLN A 200 20.53 11.96 36.15
N VAL A 201 20.80 12.91 35.25
CA VAL A 201 20.85 14.35 35.59
C VAL A 201 19.48 14.87 36.03
N ILE A 202 18.41 14.51 35.32
CA ILE A 202 17.04 14.90 35.69
C ILE A 202 16.67 14.32 37.07
N GLN A 203 17.02 13.06 37.33
CA GLN A 203 16.81 12.43 38.63
C GLN A 203 17.66 13.05 39.75
N GLY A 204 18.89 13.46 39.45
CA GLY A 204 19.74 14.18 40.41
C GLY A 204 19.18 15.56 40.75
N LEU A 205 18.72 16.30 39.74
CA LEU A 205 18.11 17.61 39.90
C LEU A 205 16.79 17.54 40.67
N SER A 206 15.94 16.55 40.38
CA SER A 206 14.68 16.34 41.09
C SER A 206 14.90 15.99 42.57
N ARG A 207 15.90 15.14 42.88
CA ARG A 207 16.30 14.82 44.26
C ARG A 207 16.83 16.04 45.00
N ASN A 208 17.69 16.84 44.36
CA ASN A 208 18.22 18.07 44.97
C ASN A 208 17.11 19.09 45.25
N LEU A 209 16.19 19.28 44.29
CA LEU A 209 15.04 20.17 44.46
C LEU A 209 14.12 19.71 45.59
N ASN A 210 13.86 18.40 45.69
CA ASN A 210 13.03 17.83 46.76
C ASN A 210 13.66 18.05 48.15
N LEU A 211 14.98 17.89 48.28
CA LEU A 211 15.69 18.16 49.54
C LEU A 211 15.66 19.65 49.92
N ARG A 212 15.73 20.56 48.94
CA ARG A 212 15.59 22.00 49.16
C ARG A 212 14.18 22.37 49.63
N LEU A 213 13.14 21.79 49.04
CA LEU A 213 11.75 22.04 49.44
C LEU A 213 11.48 21.59 50.89
N GLN A 214 12.02 20.44 51.31
CA GLN A 214 11.90 19.98 52.70
C GLN A 214 12.63 20.87 53.72
N SER A 215 13.70 21.55 53.31
CA SER A 215 14.40 22.51 54.19
C SER A 215 13.64 23.82 54.39
N VAL A 216 12.79 24.20 53.44
CA VAL A 216 11.92 25.39 53.54
C VAL A 216 10.73 25.11 54.47
N ASP A 217 10.17 23.90 54.43
CA ASP A 217 9.03 23.50 55.28
C ASP A 217 9.40 23.39 56.78
N ARG A 218 10.66 23.04 57.10
CA ARG A 218 11.11 22.93 58.50
C ARG A 218 11.33 24.28 59.20
N SER A 219 11.41 25.39 58.46
CA SER A 219 11.57 26.72 59.07
C SER A 219 10.25 27.39 59.47
N ALA A 220 9.10 26.78 59.16
CA ALA A 220 7.78 27.38 59.34
C ALA A 220 6.91 26.65 60.39
N VAL A 221 7.45 26.16 61.50
CA VAL A 221 6.60 25.68 62.63
C VAL A 221 7.24 25.96 63.99
N VAL A 222 6.98 27.13 64.60
CA VAL A 222 6.86 27.31 66.06
C VAL A 222 5.86 28.45 66.36
N MET A 223 4.62 28.10 66.71
CA MET A 223 3.73 28.90 67.58
C MET A 223 2.57 28.00 68.05
N PRO A 224 2.24 27.90 69.35
CA PRO A 224 1.14 27.05 69.84
C PRO A 224 -0.24 27.75 69.76
N PRO A 225 -1.35 26.99 69.83
CA PRO A 225 -2.66 27.43 69.35
C PRO A 225 -3.50 28.14 70.42
N ARG A 226 -4.42 29.00 69.96
CA ARG A 226 -5.59 29.45 70.76
C ARG A 226 -6.89 29.11 70.02
N TYR A 227 -7.82 28.64 70.82
CA TYR A 227 -9.08 27.96 70.53
C TYR A 227 -10.16 28.93 70.03
N GLU A 228 -10.98 28.53 69.04
CA GLU A 228 -12.46 28.44 69.19
C GLU A 228 -13.22 28.05 67.90
N ALA A 229 -14.25 27.22 68.14
CA ALA A 229 -15.52 26.99 67.43
C ALA A 229 -15.55 26.41 65.98
N SER A 230 -15.97 25.14 65.91
CA SER A 230 -16.66 24.46 64.79
C SER A 230 -18.15 24.90 64.71
N PRO A 231 -18.99 24.56 63.69
CA PRO A 231 -18.90 23.40 62.77
C PRO A 231 -19.38 23.62 61.31
N SER A 232 -19.18 22.62 60.44
CA SER A 232 -20.25 21.98 59.63
C SER A 232 -19.75 21.34 58.30
N VAL A 233 -20.02 20.03 58.16
CA VAL A 233 -20.34 19.25 56.94
C VAL A 233 -19.21 18.77 55.99
N ALA A 234 -18.84 17.49 56.20
CA ALA A 234 -18.73 16.30 55.31
C ALA A 234 -18.59 16.42 53.75
N PRO A 235 -18.24 15.32 53.02
CA PRO A 235 -17.20 14.32 53.23
C PRO A 235 -16.30 14.06 51.98
N SER A 236 -15.13 13.47 52.24
CA SER A 236 -14.30 12.55 51.43
C SER A 236 -14.59 12.35 49.93
N ARG A 237 -13.55 12.48 49.10
CA ARG A 237 -13.27 11.42 48.12
C ARG A 237 -11.80 11.22 47.79
N ALA A 238 -11.46 9.94 47.77
CA ALA A 238 -10.17 9.30 47.70
C ALA A 238 -9.34 9.63 46.45
N ALA A 239 -8.03 9.59 46.67
CA ALA A 239 -7.00 9.48 45.65
C ALA A 239 -7.19 8.23 44.78
N ILE A 240 -6.91 8.37 43.48
CA ILE A 240 -6.63 7.24 42.59
C ILE A 240 -5.28 7.51 41.92
N ALA A 241 -4.34 6.60 42.18
CA ALA A 241 -3.03 6.53 41.55
C ALA A 241 -3.13 6.08 40.08
N ALA A 242 -2.31 6.66 39.21
CA ALA A 242 -2.20 6.28 37.80
C ALA A 242 -1.00 5.31 37.56
N PRO A 243 -1.16 4.24 36.75
CA PRO A 243 -0.06 3.40 36.27
C PRO A 243 0.47 3.86 34.89
N PRO A 244 1.62 3.31 34.41
CA PRO A 244 2.49 3.99 33.47
C PRO A 244 2.13 3.77 31.99
N ALA A 245 2.66 4.69 31.17
CA ALA A 245 2.36 4.93 29.77
C ALA A 245 2.63 3.74 28.81
N ALA A 246 1.58 3.33 28.10
CA ALA A 246 1.66 2.71 26.80
C ALA A 246 1.31 3.76 25.72
N HIS A 247 2.00 3.74 24.58
CA HIS A 247 1.80 4.70 23.49
C HIS A 247 0.39 4.61 22.90
N ASN A 248 -0.47 5.57 23.26
CA ASN A 248 -1.88 5.61 22.83
C ASN A 248 -2.06 6.44 21.55
N PHE A 249 -2.21 5.76 20.41
CA PHE A 249 -2.56 6.35 19.12
C PHE A 249 -4.00 6.93 19.05
N CYS A 250 -4.83 6.75 20.09
CA CYS A 250 -6.25 7.15 20.10
C CYS A 250 -6.59 8.35 21.00
N ILE A 251 -5.61 9.01 21.63
CA ILE A 251 -5.87 10.14 22.52
C ILE A 251 -5.88 11.43 21.69
N GLU A 252 -7.06 12.03 21.55
CA GLU A 252 -7.22 13.36 20.94
C GLU A 252 -7.53 14.40 22.02
N ARG A 253 -6.99 15.60 21.86
CA ARG A 253 -7.30 16.74 22.73
C ARG A 253 -8.36 17.59 22.05
N ASP A 254 -9.51 17.75 22.69
CA ASP A 254 -10.57 18.62 22.17
C ASP A 254 -10.06 20.07 22.16
N ARG A 255 -10.03 20.66 20.96
CA ARG A 255 -9.52 22.02 20.75
C ARG A 255 -10.40 23.11 21.35
N ARG A 256 -11.67 22.82 21.65
CA ARG A 256 -12.60 23.80 22.26
C ARG A 256 -12.58 23.78 23.78
N THR A 257 -12.50 22.59 24.38
CA THR A 257 -12.63 22.42 25.83
C THR A 257 -11.31 22.12 26.52
N GLY A 258 -10.26 21.80 25.76
CA GLY A 258 -8.94 21.45 26.27
C GLY A 258 -8.89 20.06 26.93
N ALA A 259 -10.01 19.36 27.02
CA ALA A 259 -10.14 18.04 27.61
C ALA A 259 -9.47 16.98 26.74
N THR A 260 -8.84 16.01 27.40
CA THR A 260 -8.20 14.88 26.75
C THR A 260 -9.22 13.75 26.61
N VAL A 261 -9.59 13.40 25.38
CA VAL A 261 -10.57 12.35 25.09
C VAL A 261 -9.85 11.11 24.57
N ASP A 262 -9.99 10.01 25.29
CA ASP A 262 -9.52 8.70 24.84
C ASP A 262 -10.65 7.98 24.09
N ARG A 263 -10.62 8.07 22.75
CA ARG A 263 -11.65 7.42 21.92
C ARG A 263 -11.59 5.89 21.97
N CYS A 264 -10.49 5.30 22.40
CA CYS A 264 -10.37 3.85 22.53
C CYS A 264 -11.13 3.34 23.77
N VAL A 265 -11.16 4.11 24.86
CA VAL A 265 -12.06 3.84 26.01
C VAL A 265 -13.52 4.07 25.63
N GLU A 266 -13.81 5.14 24.88
CA GLU A 266 -15.17 5.46 24.46
C GLU A 266 -15.77 4.35 23.56
N HIS A 267 -14.99 3.83 22.60
CA HIS A 267 -15.42 2.70 21.76
C HIS A 267 -15.59 1.40 22.55
N ALA A 268 -14.74 1.14 23.54
CA ALA A 268 -14.84 -0.05 24.39
C ALA A 268 -16.04 -0.01 25.34
N MET A 269 -16.48 1.19 25.75
CA MET A 269 -17.64 1.40 26.64
C MET A 269 -18.99 1.41 25.90
N ARG A 270 -19.01 1.41 24.56
CA ARG A 270 -20.28 1.35 23.82
C ARG A 270 -20.95 0.00 24.05
N PRO A 271 -22.21 -0.03 24.52
CA PRO A 271 -22.95 -1.27 24.66
C PRO A 271 -23.02 -1.97 23.30
N LYS A 272 -22.74 -3.27 23.29
CA LYS A 272 -22.85 -4.05 22.05
C LYS A 272 -24.31 -4.01 21.58
N PRO A 273 -24.56 -3.74 20.29
CA PRO A 273 -25.91 -3.69 19.78
C PRO A 273 -26.59 -5.04 19.98
N THR A 274 -27.84 -5.00 20.41
CA THR A 274 -28.66 -6.19 20.59
C THR A 274 -28.96 -6.84 19.23
N LEU A 275 -29.28 -8.14 19.23
CA LEU A 275 -29.59 -8.87 17.99
C LEU A 275 -30.78 -8.24 17.24
N ALA A 276 -31.72 -7.61 17.95
CA ALA A 276 -32.84 -6.89 17.36
C ALA A 276 -32.37 -5.62 16.62
N GLU A 277 -31.50 -4.82 17.24
CA GLU A 277 -30.93 -3.61 16.62
C GLU A 277 -30.03 -3.95 15.43
N VAL A 278 -29.28 -5.06 15.49
CA VAL A 278 -28.48 -5.54 14.36
C VAL A 278 -29.38 -5.92 13.17
N ARG A 279 -30.48 -6.63 13.41
CA ARG A 279 -31.44 -7.00 12.36
C ARG A 279 -32.16 -5.79 11.78
N GLU A 280 -32.50 -4.81 12.60
CA GLU A 280 -33.11 -3.57 12.13
C GLU A 280 -32.12 -2.74 11.30
N SER A 281 -30.86 -2.65 11.75
CA SER A 281 -29.77 -2.00 11.00
C SER A 281 -29.54 -2.67 9.63
N GLN A 282 -29.53 -4.00 9.60
CA GLN A 282 -29.44 -4.76 8.35
C GLN A 282 -30.61 -4.46 7.41
N ARG A 283 -31.86 -4.46 7.92
CA ARG A 283 -33.03 -4.08 7.11
C ARG A 283 -32.95 -2.67 6.57
N LYS A 284 -32.46 -1.70 7.36
CA LYS A 284 -32.25 -0.32 6.91
C LYS A 284 -31.16 -0.23 5.85
N ALA A 285 -30.07 -0.99 6.00
CA ALA A 285 -29.01 -1.08 5.00
C ALA A 285 -29.52 -1.70 3.68
N ASP A 286 -30.30 -2.78 3.76
CA ASP A 286 -30.91 -3.43 2.59
C ASP A 286 -31.89 -2.49 1.88
N ALA A 287 -32.73 -1.77 2.64
CA ALA A 287 -33.64 -0.78 2.08
C ALA A 287 -32.89 0.42 1.45
N ALA A 288 -31.80 0.87 2.07
CA ALA A 288 -30.96 1.92 1.50
C ALA A 288 -30.29 1.46 0.19
N MET A 289 -29.84 0.21 0.14
CA MET A 289 -29.31 -0.39 -1.09
C MET A 289 -30.35 -0.48 -2.21
N GLU A 290 -31.62 -0.73 -1.88
CA GLU A 290 -32.72 -0.73 -2.86
C GLU A 290 -33.01 0.67 -3.41
N VAL A 291 -32.98 1.70 -2.57
CA VAL A 291 -33.12 3.10 -3.01
C VAL A 291 -31.96 3.52 -3.91
N LEU A 292 -30.75 3.09 -3.57
CA LEU A 292 -29.56 3.33 -4.40
C LEU A 292 -29.65 2.59 -5.74
N ARG A 293 -30.25 1.41 -5.79
CA ARG A 293 -30.48 0.66 -7.04
C ARG A 293 -31.29 1.48 -8.06
N ALA A 294 -32.30 2.22 -7.61
CA ALA A 294 -33.10 3.09 -8.47
C ALA A 294 -32.37 4.37 -8.93
N SER A 295 -31.34 4.78 -8.19
CA SER A 295 -30.55 6.01 -8.43
C SER A 295 -29.20 5.75 -9.11
N THR A 296 -28.83 4.48 -9.25
CA THR A 296 -27.59 4.07 -9.93
C THR A 296 -27.93 3.95 -11.41
N PRO A 297 -27.40 4.82 -12.30
CA PRO A 297 -27.62 4.66 -13.74
C PRO A 297 -27.15 3.26 -14.15
N GLU A 298 -28.00 2.54 -14.89
CA GLU A 298 -27.74 1.17 -15.33
C GLU A 298 -26.37 1.07 -16.00
N MET A 299 -25.50 0.21 -15.44
CA MET A 299 -24.11 0.03 -15.85
C MET A 299 -23.96 -0.69 -17.17
#